data_AF-A0A0F8ZU25-F1
#
_entry.id   AF-A0A0F8ZU25-F1
#
_cell.length_a   1.000
_cell.length_b   1.000
_cell.length_c   1.000
_cell.angle_alpha   90.00
_cell.angle_beta   90.00
_cell.angle_gamma   90.00
#
_symmetry.space_group_name_H-M   'P 1'
#
loop_
_entity.id
_entity.type
_entity.pdbx_description
1 polymer ?
#
loop_
_entity_poly.entity_id
_entity_poly.type
_entity_poly.pdbx_seq_one_letter_code
_entity_poly.pdbx_strand_id
1 'polypeptide(L)'
;MTECDRCDECGGAKTYANQACLPINGKVRCIDWCIHQIVAALNAGGVETVSCCCGHGTQDGRIDLADGRILTIERALEGHADERA
;
A
#
# COMPACT_ATOMS: atom_id res chain seq x y z
N MET A 1 10.20 2.14 3.28
CA MET A 1 9.35 1.74 4.43
C MET A 1 10.22 0.89 5.34
N THR A 2 10.87 1.47 6.34
CA THR A 2 11.91 0.77 7.12
C THR A 2 11.35 -0.12 8.22
N GLU A 3 10.12 0.08 8.70
CA GLU A 3 9.38 -0.89 9.50
C GLU A 3 7.95 -0.37 9.64
N CYS A 4 6.98 -1.10 9.08
CA CYS A 4 5.56 -0.84 9.32
C CYS A 4 5.17 -1.72 10.51
N ASP A 5 5.01 -1.12 11.68
CA ASP A 5 4.75 -1.77 12.99
C ASP A 5 3.50 -2.66 13.01
N ARG A 6 2.61 -2.48 12.02
CA ARG A 6 1.37 -3.24 11.85
C ARG A 6 1.38 -4.14 10.63
N CYS A 7 2.52 -4.43 10.02
CA CYS A 7 2.57 -5.28 8.83
C CYS A 7 2.89 -6.73 9.19
N ASP A 8 2.02 -7.67 8.79
CA ASP A 8 2.29 -9.12 8.81
C ASP A 8 2.97 -9.61 7.53
N GLU A 9 3.41 -10.87 7.54
CA GLU A 9 4.05 -11.54 6.41
C GLU A 9 3.16 -11.57 5.16
N CYS A 10 3.79 -11.46 3.99
CA CYS A 10 3.10 -11.59 2.70
C CYS A 10 2.47 -12.98 2.57
N GLY A 11 1.13 -13.04 2.46
CA GLY A 11 0.40 -14.31 2.41
C GLY A 11 0.31 -15.05 3.75
N GLY A 12 0.71 -14.40 4.85
CA GLY A 12 0.65 -14.93 6.21
C GLY A 12 -0.78 -15.08 6.76
N ALA A 13 -0.87 -15.41 8.05
CA ALA A 13 -2.15 -15.57 8.72
C ALA A 13 -2.98 -14.28 8.66
N LYS A 14 -4.26 -14.38 8.28
CA LYS A 14 -5.18 -13.23 8.19
C LYS A 14 -5.55 -12.73 9.59
N THR A 15 -4.76 -11.81 10.13
CA THR A 15 -5.04 -11.18 11.43
C THR A 15 -6.01 -10.00 11.32
N TYR A 16 -6.16 -9.43 10.11
CA TYR A 16 -6.91 -8.20 9.80
C TYR A 16 -6.43 -6.94 10.55
N ALA A 17 -5.44 -7.07 11.44
CA ALA A 17 -4.88 -5.96 12.22
C ALA A 17 -4.00 -5.02 11.38
N ASN A 18 -3.53 -5.52 10.23
CA ASN A 18 -2.71 -4.80 9.25
C ASN A 18 -3.49 -4.11 8.14
N GLN A 19 -4.81 -3.97 8.29
CA GLN A 19 -5.65 -3.44 7.23
C GLN A 19 -6.49 -2.27 7.73
N ALA A 20 -6.63 -1.26 6.88
CA ALA A 20 -7.60 -0.19 7.05
C ALA A 20 -8.82 -0.45 6.16
N CYS A 21 -10.02 -0.31 6.74
CA CYS A 21 -11.27 -0.39 6.00
C CYS A 21 -11.56 0.94 5.32
N LEU A 22 -11.54 0.97 3.99
CA LEU A 22 -11.83 2.15 3.19
C LEU A 22 -13.15 1.97 2.39
N PRO A 23 -14.00 3.01 2.31
CA PRO A 23 -15.20 2.99 1.47
C PRO A 23 -14.83 3.30 0.01
N ILE A 24 -14.50 2.27 -0.78
CA ILE A 24 -14.09 2.41 -2.18
C ILE A 24 -15.19 1.82 -3.08
N ASN A 25 -15.63 2.58 -4.09
CA ASN A 25 -16.66 2.18 -5.05
C ASN A 25 -17.96 1.64 -4.40
N GLY A 26 -18.42 2.31 -3.35
CA GLY A 26 -19.64 1.92 -2.61
C GLY A 26 -19.52 0.62 -1.81
N LYS A 27 -18.30 0.09 -1.62
CA LYS A 27 -18.03 -1.12 -0.84
C LYS A 27 -16.95 -0.87 0.20
N VAL A 28 -16.99 -1.61 1.29
CA VAL A 28 -15.86 -1.65 2.23
C VAL A 28 -14.76 -2.52 1.64
N ARG A 29 -13.55 -1.96 1.51
CA ARG A 29 -12.35 -2.66 1.07
C ARG A 29 -11.29 -2.58 2.16
N CYS A 30 -10.66 -3.71 2.45
CA CYS A 30 -9.57 -3.78 3.42
C CYS A 30 -8.25 -3.58 2.67
N ILE A 31 -7.51 -2.55 3.03
CA ILE A 31 -6.28 -2.14 2.36
C ILE A 31 -5.14 -2.20 3.36
N ASP A 32 -3.98 -2.71 2.93
CA ASP A 32 -2.77 -2.76 3.75
C ASP A 32 -2.49 -1.41 4.42
N TRP A 33 -2.28 -1.46 5.73
CA TRP A 33 -2.09 -0.29 6.59
C TRP A 33 -0.97 0.61 6.07
N CYS A 34 0.12 0.01 5.60
CA CYS A 34 1.30 0.76 5.17
C CYS A 34 1.07 1.64 3.93
N ILE A 35 0.05 1.34 3.11
CA ILE A 35 -0.26 2.09 1.87
C ILE A 35 -1.68 2.65 1.83
N HIS A 36 -2.47 2.48 2.89
CA HIS A 36 -3.89 2.83 2.88
C HIS A 36 -4.13 4.31 2.55
N GLN A 37 -3.24 5.21 2.96
CA GLN A 37 -3.37 6.64 2.70
C GLN A 37 -3.17 6.98 1.22
N ILE A 38 -2.23 6.29 0.55
CA ILE A 38 -1.98 6.46 -0.88
C ILE A 38 -3.20 5.97 -1.67
N VAL A 39 -3.71 4.78 -1.33
CA VAL A 39 -4.91 4.22 -1.96
C VAL A 39 -6.13 5.12 -1.73
N ALA A 40 -6.31 5.65 -0.52
CA ALA A 40 -7.39 6.60 -0.22
C ALA A 40 -7.27 7.87 -1.08
N ALA A 41 -6.09 8.46 -1.17
CA ALA A 41 -5.85 9.69 -1.94
C ALA A 41 -6.10 9.48 -3.44
N LEU A 42 -5.64 8.35 -4.01
CA LEU A 42 -5.86 8.02 -5.42
C LEU A 42 -7.35 7.93 -5.74
N ASN A 43 -8.11 7.14 -4.98
CA ASN A 43 -9.55 6.98 -5.21
C ASN A 43 -10.33 8.27 -4.95
N ALA A 44 -9.97 9.04 -3.92
CA ALA A 44 -10.57 10.35 -3.66
C ALA A 44 -10.30 11.36 -4.80
N GLY A 45 -9.15 11.25 -5.48
CA GLY A 45 -8.79 12.03 -6.65
C GLY A 45 -9.37 11.53 -7.98
N GLY A 46 -10.22 10.50 -7.97
CA GLY A 46 -10.80 9.91 -9.17
C GLY A 46 -9.86 8.99 -9.95
N VAL A 47 -8.73 8.60 -9.35
CA VAL A 47 -7.81 7.59 -9.91
C VAL A 47 -8.15 6.24 -9.27
N GLU A 48 -8.98 5.47 -9.95
CA GLU A 48 -9.47 4.18 -9.44
C GLU A 48 -8.33 3.16 -9.30
N THR A 49 -8.21 2.58 -8.10
CA THR A 49 -7.28 1.48 -7.82
C THR A 49 -7.97 0.12 -7.99
N VAL A 50 -7.36 -0.83 -8.69
CA VAL A 50 -7.93 -2.17 -8.92
C VAL A 50 -7.33 -3.25 -8.02
N SER A 51 -6.05 -3.14 -7.68
CA SER A 51 -5.36 -3.99 -6.71
C SER A 51 -4.21 -3.24 -6.04
N CYS A 52 -3.86 -3.65 -4.82
CA CYS A 52 -2.72 -3.09 -4.12
C CYS A 52 -2.15 -4.06 -3.10
N CYS A 53 -0.85 -3.96 -2.85
CA CYS A 53 -0.13 -4.64 -1.77
C CYS A 53 1.07 -3.78 -1.37
N CYS A 54 1.33 -3.63 -0.07
CA CYS A 54 2.48 -2.86 0.42
C CYS A 54 3.82 -3.59 0.24
N GLY A 55 3.79 -4.87 -0.15
CA GLY A 55 4.97 -5.71 -0.33
C GLY A 55 5.56 -6.27 0.97
N HIS A 56 4.95 -5.96 2.13
CA HIS A 56 5.25 -6.56 3.43
C HIS A 56 6.75 -6.55 3.81
N GLY A 57 7.50 -5.54 3.34
CA GLY A 57 8.95 -5.42 3.55
C GLY A 57 9.81 -6.43 2.78
N THR A 58 9.22 -7.47 2.19
CA THR A 58 9.93 -8.53 1.46
C THR A 58 10.10 -8.21 -0.02
N GLN A 59 9.23 -7.35 -0.56
CA GLN A 59 9.22 -6.91 -1.96
C GLN A 59 8.74 -5.46 -2.07
N ASP A 60 8.88 -4.88 -3.27
CA ASP A 60 8.32 -3.55 -3.55
C ASP A 60 6.79 -3.57 -3.41
N GLY A 61 6.25 -2.45 -2.95
CA GLY A 61 4.82 -2.22 -2.95
C GLY A 61 4.30 -1.99 -4.37
N ARG A 62 3.06 -2.38 -4.62
CA ARG A 62 2.41 -2.25 -5.92
C ARG A 62 0.99 -1.75 -5.77
N ILE A 63 0.59 -0.81 -6.62
CA ILE A 63 -0.80 -0.36 -6.79
C ILE A 63 -1.11 -0.37 -8.28
N ASP A 64 -2.06 -1.19 -8.70
CA ASP A 64 -2.56 -1.24 -10.06
C ASP A 64 -3.75 -0.28 -10.19
N LEU A 65 -3.76 0.51 -11.27
CA LEU A 65 -4.78 1.52 -11.56
C LEU A 65 -5.70 1.04 -12.71
N ALA A 66 -6.96 1.45 -12.68
CA ALA A 66 -7.96 1.04 -13.66
C ALA A 66 -7.64 1.48 -15.10
N ASP A 67 -6.82 2.53 -15.25
CA ASP A 67 -6.38 3.03 -16.55
C ASP A 67 -5.13 2.32 -17.11
N GLY A 68 -4.69 1.23 -16.46
CA GLY A 68 -3.58 0.39 -16.90
C GLY A 68 -2.21 0.83 -16.41
N ARG A 69 -2.11 1.92 -15.65
CA ARG A 69 -0.86 2.32 -14.99
C ARG A 69 -0.59 1.47 -13.74
N ILE A 70 0.69 1.33 -13.40
CA ILE A 70 1.15 0.66 -12.18
C ILE A 70 2.02 1.64 -11.40
N LEU A 71 1.71 1.86 -10.13
CA LEU A 71 2.58 2.57 -9.20
C LEU A 71 3.37 1.54 -8.40
N THR A 72 4.69 1.62 -8.47
CA THR A 72 5.61 0.83 -7.65
C THR A 72 6.10 1.69 -6.50
N ILE A 73 6.03 1.17 -5.28
CA ILE A 73 6.62 1.79 -4.10
C ILE A 73 7.90 1.02 -3.79
N GLU A 74 9.01 1.57 -4.28
CA GLU A 74 10.33 0.96 -4.10
C GLU A 74 10.67 0.85 -2.61
N ARG A 75 11.24 -0.30 -2.23
CA ARG A 75 11.88 -0.40 -0.93
C ARG A 75 13.06 0.56 -0.88
N ALA A 76 13.21 1.27 0.24
CA ALA A 76 14.42 2.04 0.49
C ALA A 76 15.62 1.06 0.44
N LEU A 77 16.53 1.29 -0.50
CA LEU A 77 17.83 0.61 -0.50
C LEU A 77 18.53 0.94 0.82
N GLU A 78 19.18 -0.03 1.46
CA GLU A 78 20.14 0.26 2.53
C GLU A 78 21.16 1.27 1.97
N GLY A 79 21.04 2.54 2.35
CA GLY A 79 21.91 3.61 1.84
C GLY A 79 21.22 4.92 1.41
N HIS A 80 19.90 4.97 1.25
CA HIS A 80 19.20 6.26 1.18
C HIS A 80 18.92 6.79 2.58
N ALA A 81 19.98 7.21 3.26
CA ALA A 81 19.85 8.23 4.29
C ALA A 81 19.16 9.44 3.64
N ASP A 82 18.18 9.97 4.35
CA ASP A 82 17.44 11.17 3.99
C ASP A 82 18.41 12.35 3.76
N GLU A 83 18.87 12.54 2.52
CA GLU A 83 19.51 13.78 2.06
C GLU A 83 18.43 14.75 1.54
N ARG A 84 17.48 15.10 2.41
CA ARG A 84 16.70 16.32 2.27
C ARG A 84 17.09 17.28 3.39
N ALA A 85 18.14 18.05 3.10
CA ALA A 85 18.42 19.35 3.70
C ALA A 85 17.37 20.38 3.26
#